data_AF-A0A944BAT8-F1
#
_entry.id   AF-A0A944BAT8-F1
#
_cell.length_a   1.000
_cell.length_b   1.000
_cell.length_c   1.000
_cell.angle_alpha   90.00
_cell.angle_beta   90.00
_cell.angle_gamma   90.00
#
_symmetry.space_group_name_H-M   'P 1'
#
loop_
_entity.id
_entity.type
_entity.pdbx_description
1 polymer ?
#
loop_
_entity_poly.entity_id
_entity_poly.type
_entity_poly.pdbx_seq_one_letter_code
_entity_poly.pdbx_strand_id
1 'polypeptide(L)'
;MGLDMRPLGKPKPGYEKRFSELFKIFFREEEYPKPTFWGKLFGKKYPTEEELTQEWFDIQIPSYETIKAPRVGRDKEADEWAKERYHEKYDDSDEKPTFEEYMKHLNGYYVIELAKELDGVPKYISPMEDENVFRGEFLRDCIDLIGEDLVNEAWESKTADEALDYGNRLMAVAEAIAKKHNMEYLKDQRMPPEEDGKEPSELTALYVGDANFSTEEQLHVVFSLAKWLIFYGKNG
;
A
#
# COMPACT_ATOMS: atom_id res chain seq x y z
N MET A 1 17.72 4.63 -1.98
CA MET A 1 16.49 3.80 -1.97
C MET A 1 15.41 4.68 -1.38
N GLY A 2 14.32 4.89 -2.08
CA GLY A 2 13.22 5.74 -1.61
C GLY A 2 12.26 4.97 -0.69
N LEU A 3 11.40 5.69 0.04
CA LEU A 3 10.37 5.09 0.89
C LEU A 3 9.16 4.62 0.06
N ASP A 4 8.78 3.35 0.24
CA ASP A 4 7.55 2.76 -0.27
C ASP A 4 6.73 2.20 0.91
N MET A 5 5.52 2.72 1.10
CA MET A 5 4.63 2.36 2.21
C MET A 5 3.67 1.27 1.74
N ARG A 6 3.95 0.04 2.16
CA ARG A 6 3.21 -1.15 1.74
C ARG A 6 2.10 -1.48 2.73
N PRO A 7 0.85 -1.66 2.28
CA PRO A 7 -0.21 -2.12 3.16
C PRO A 7 0.01 -3.61 3.46
N LEU A 8 -0.05 -3.97 4.74
CA LEU A 8 -0.03 -5.37 5.15
C LEU A 8 -1.44 -5.98 5.03
N GLY A 9 -1.53 -7.30 5.08
CA GLY A 9 -2.81 -7.96 5.25
C GLY A 9 -3.37 -7.71 6.65
N LYS A 10 -4.68 -7.90 6.80
CA LYS A 10 -5.37 -7.83 8.10
C LYS A 10 -5.55 -9.23 8.68
N PRO A 11 -5.62 -9.41 10.02
CA PRO A 11 -5.85 -10.73 10.60
C PRO A 11 -7.19 -11.32 10.12
N LYS A 12 -7.19 -12.62 9.84
CA LYS A 12 -8.43 -13.40 9.75
C LYS A 12 -9.14 -13.38 11.12
N PRO A 13 -10.49 -13.43 11.14
CA PRO A 13 -11.24 -13.48 12.39
C PRO A 13 -10.74 -14.59 13.33
N GLY A 14 -10.37 -14.23 14.56
CA GLY A 14 -9.83 -15.14 15.57
C GLY A 14 -8.29 -15.25 15.61
N TYR A 15 -7.58 -14.59 14.70
CA TYR A 15 -6.10 -14.57 14.65
C TYR A 15 -5.49 -13.23 15.08
N GLU A 16 -6.28 -12.27 15.58
CA GLU A 16 -5.85 -10.90 15.87
C GLU A 16 -4.68 -10.84 16.85
N LYS A 17 -4.75 -11.64 17.92
CA LYS A 17 -3.66 -11.74 18.90
C LYS A 17 -2.39 -12.31 18.26
N ARG A 18 -2.52 -13.39 17.48
CA ARG A 18 -1.37 -14.07 16.87
C ARG A 18 -0.71 -13.19 15.81
N PHE A 19 -1.51 -12.46 15.05
CA PHE A 19 -1.04 -11.45 14.12
C PHE A 19 -0.23 -10.37 14.83
N SER A 20 -0.71 -9.83 15.96
CA SER A 20 0.06 -8.85 16.74
C SER A 20 1.40 -9.40 17.25
N GLU A 21 1.44 -10.66 17.68
CA GLU A 21 2.69 -11.33 18.09
C GLU A 21 3.68 -11.45 16.92
N LEU A 22 3.22 -11.93 15.77
CA LEU A 22 4.07 -12.06 14.57
C LEU A 22 4.53 -10.71 14.04
N PHE A 23 3.67 -9.70 14.05
CA PHE A 23 4.03 -8.33 13.65
C PHE A 23 5.20 -7.79 14.47
N LYS A 24 5.19 -8.02 15.79
CA LYS A 24 6.29 -7.60 16.67
C LYS A 24 7.60 -8.32 16.36
N ILE A 25 7.53 -9.62 16.09
CA ILE A 25 8.70 -10.42 15.70
C ILE A 25 9.31 -9.89 14.39
N PHE A 26 8.48 -9.64 13.38
CA PHE A 26 8.97 -9.25 12.05
C PHE A 26 9.36 -7.78 11.93
N PHE A 27 8.64 -6.87 12.59
CA PHE A 27 8.76 -5.43 12.34
C PHE A 27 9.23 -4.61 13.55
N ARG A 28 9.33 -5.21 14.74
CA ARG A 28 9.81 -4.53 15.96
C ARG A 28 11.02 -5.18 16.58
N GLU A 29 11.69 -6.05 15.83
CA GLU A 29 12.90 -6.76 16.25
C GLU A 29 12.74 -7.52 17.58
N GLU A 30 11.52 -7.93 17.94
CA GLU A 30 11.32 -8.81 19.09
C GLU A 30 11.96 -10.16 18.81
N GLU A 31 12.66 -10.73 19.82
CA GLU A 31 13.40 -11.96 19.60
C GLU A 31 12.47 -13.11 19.18
N TYR A 32 12.88 -13.80 18.11
CA TYR A 32 12.31 -15.09 17.74
C TYR A 32 12.22 -16.02 18.97
N PRO A 33 11.14 -16.81 19.11
CA PRO A 33 10.99 -17.73 20.23
C PRO A 33 12.17 -18.72 20.30
N LYS A 34 13.11 -18.47 21.22
CA LYS A 34 14.26 -19.36 21.40
C LYS A 34 13.95 -20.47 22.40
N PRO A 35 14.44 -21.69 22.16
CA PRO A 35 14.34 -22.77 23.13
C PRO A 35 15.12 -22.47 24.41
N THR A 36 14.46 -22.60 25.56
CA THR A 36 15.13 -22.69 26.85
C THR A 36 15.92 -24.01 26.94
N PHE A 37 16.98 -24.03 27.76
CA PHE A 37 17.83 -25.22 27.96
C PHE A 37 17.02 -26.48 28.29
N TRP A 38 16.05 -26.36 29.20
CA TRP A 38 15.12 -27.44 29.53
C TRP A 38 14.18 -27.79 28.37
N GLY A 39 13.72 -26.81 27.59
CA GLY A 39 12.90 -27.03 26.41
C GLY A 39 13.60 -27.86 25.32
N LYS A 40 14.91 -27.66 25.11
CA LYS A 40 15.72 -28.54 24.23
C LYS A 40 15.80 -29.96 24.78
N LEU A 41 16.00 -30.11 26.10
CA LEU A 41 16.15 -31.41 26.75
C LEU A 41 14.88 -32.28 26.66
N PHE A 42 13.71 -31.66 26.65
CA PHE A 42 12.41 -32.32 26.49
C PHE A 42 11.93 -32.41 25.03
N GLY A 43 12.78 -32.09 24.04
CA GLY A 43 12.44 -32.23 22.62
C GLY A 43 11.38 -31.26 22.12
N LYS A 44 11.16 -30.13 22.80
CA LYS A 44 10.19 -29.13 22.37
C LYS A 44 10.67 -28.46 21.08
N LYS A 45 9.92 -28.63 19.99
CA LYS A 45 10.16 -27.94 18.71
C LYS A 45 9.68 -26.49 18.81
N TYR A 46 10.46 -25.59 18.24
CA TYR A 46 10.15 -24.16 18.09
C TYR A 46 10.03 -23.86 16.61
N PRO A 47 9.12 -22.95 16.23
CA PRO A 47 8.90 -22.64 14.84
C PRO A 47 10.14 -21.98 14.22
N THR A 48 10.47 -22.36 12.99
CA THR A 48 11.50 -21.70 12.19
C THR A 48 11.00 -20.35 11.67
N GLU A 49 11.92 -19.52 11.18
CA GLU A 49 11.56 -18.27 10.50
C GLU A 49 10.64 -18.50 9.29
N GLU A 50 10.91 -19.55 8.50
CA GLU A 50 10.07 -19.96 7.38
C GLU A 50 8.68 -20.39 7.83
N GLU A 51 8.56 -21.17 8.92
CA GLU A 51 7.27 -21.58 9.48
C GLU A 51 6.47 -20.37 10.00
N LEU A 52 7.12 -19.39 10.63
CA LEU A 52 6.48 -18.15 11.08
C LEU A 52 6.08 -17.25 9.91
N THR A 53 6.87 -17.23 8.85
CA THR A 53 6.58 -16.45 7.64
C THR A 53 5.39 -17.05 6.89
N GLN A 54 5.34 -18.37 6.77
CA GLN A 54 4.17 -19.05 6.20
C GLN A 54 2.93 -18.82 7.07
N GLU A 55 3.05 -18.96 8.39
CA GLU A 55 1.96 -18.67 9.33
C GLU A 55 1.47 -17.22 9.18
N TRP A 56 2.38 -16.26 9.07
CA TRP A 56 2.05 -14.85 8.84
C TRP A 56 1.11 -14.69 7.65
N PHE A 57 1.46 -15.22 6.48
CA PHE A 57 0.59 -15.13 5.31
C PHE A 57 -0.71 -15.93 5.46
N ASP A 58 -0.67 -17.09 6.11
CA ASP A 58 -1.84 -17.97 6.28
C ASP A 58 -2.91 -17.37 7.20
N ILE A 59 -2.54 -16.53 8.17
CA ILE A 59 -3.48 -15.92 9.11
C ILE A 59 -4.02 -14.58 8.64
N GLN A 60 -3.63 -14.12 7.44
CA GLN A 60 -4.01 -12.81 6.91
C GLN A 60 -5.04 -12.88 5.80
N ILE A 61 -5.83 -11.82 5.70
CA ILE A 61 -6.59 -11.44 4.50
C ILE A 61 -5.70 -10.42 3.76
N PRO A 62 -5.32 -10.65 2.50
CA PRO A 62 -4.40 -9.79 1.78
C PRO A 62 -4.99 -8.38 1.55
N SER A 63 -4.13 -7.38 1.39
CA SER A 63 -4.54 -5.99 1.16
C SER A 63 -5.44 -5.83 -0.07
N TYR A 64 -5.24 -6.64 -1.11
CA TYR A 64 -6.05 -6.61 -2.34
C TYR A 64 -7.52 -6.97 -2.09
N GLU A 65 -7.80 -7.88 -1.14
CA GLU A 65 -9.18 -8.17 -0.73
C GLU A 65 -9.78 -7.02 0.08
N THR A 66 -8.95 -6.32 0.88
CA THR A 66 -9.39 -5.16 1.66
C THR A 66 -9.85 -4.01 0.77
N ILE A 67 -9.18 -3.78 -0.37
CA ILE A 67 -9.62 -2.79 -1.37
C ILE A 67 -10.71 -3.30 -2.32
N LYS A 68 -11.16 -4.55 -2.14
CA LYS A 68 -12.14 -5.23 -3.00
C LYS A 68 -11.70 -5.29 -4.47
N ALA A 69 -10.43 -5.59 -4.72
CA ALA A 69 -9.94 -5.85 -6.07
C ALA A 69 -10.57 -7.15 -6.59
N PRO A 70 -11.19 -7.15 -7.79
CA PRO A 70 -11.73 -8.37 -8.38
C PRO A 70 -10.59 -9.31 -8.81
N ARG A 71 -10.88 -10.61 -8.84
CA ARG A 71 -9.88 -11.65 -9.05
C ARG A 71 -10.14 -12.45 -10.34
N VAL A 72 -9.13 -12.59 -11.17
CA VAL A 72 -9.18 -13.39 -12.40
C VAL A 72 -9.48 -14.86 -12.06
N GLY A 73 -10.37 -15.47 -12.83
CA GLY A 73 -10.90 -16.82 -12.63
C GLY A 73 -12.02 -16.91 -11.57
N ARG A 74 -12.41 -15.77 -10.99
CA ARG A 74 -13.50 -15.68 -10.00
C ARG A 74 -14.54 -14.64 -10.38
N ASP A 75 -14.08 -13.42 -10.71
CA ASP A 75 -14.93 -12.27 -10.92
C ASP A 75 -14.97 -11.90 -12.41
N LYS A 76 -16.18 -11.76 -12.96
CA LYS A 76 -16.39 -11.57 -14.40
C LYS A 76 -15.66 -10.34 -14.95
N GLU A 77 -15.64 -9.24 -14.21
CA GLU A 77 -14.97 -8.00 -14.63
C GLU A 77 -13.44 -8.14 -14.71
N ALA A 78 -12.83 -8.98 -13.86
CA ALA A 78 -11.40 -9.27 -13.94
C ALA A 78 -11.07 -10.20 -15.12
N ASP A 79 -11.96 -11.15 -15.44
CA ASP A 79 -11.80 -12.00 -16.63
C ASP A 79 -11.90 -11.20 -17.93
N GLU A 80 -12.82 -10.23 -17.99
CA GLU A 80 -12.97 -9.31 -19.11
C GLU A 80 -11.72 -8.42 -19.27
N TRP A 81 -11.23 -7.85 -18.17
CA TRP A 81 -9.96 -7.10 -18.17
C TRP A 81 -8.77 -7.93 -18.66
N ALA A 82 -8.64 -9.19 -18.21
CA ALA A 82 -7.56 -10.07 -18.64
C ALA A 82 -7.64 -10.36 -20.14
N LYS A 83 -8.85 -10.52 -20.66
CA LYS A 83 -9.09 -10.69 -22.10
C LYS A 83 -8.68 -9.45 -22.90
N GLU A 84 -9.05 -8.26 -22.44
CA GLU A 84 -8.63 -7.00 -23.08
C GLU A 84 -7.10 -6.87 -23.09
N ARG A 85 -6.43 -7.10 -21.95
CA ARG A 85 -4.97 -7.06 -21.84
C ARG A 85 -4.27 -8.08 -22.73
N TYR A 86 -4.85 -9.26 -22.90
CA TYR A 86 -4.35 -10.27 -23.83
C TYR A 86 -4.39 -9.77 -25.28
N HIS A 87 -5.51 -9.16 -25.68
CA HIS A 87 -5.66 -8.58 -27.02
C HIS A 87 -4.68 -7.43 -27.25
N GLU A 88 -4.61 -6.48 -26.32
CA GLU A 88 -3.67 -5.35 -26.39
C GLU A 88 -2.21 -5.79 -26.52
N LYS A 89 -1.81 -6.84 -25.79
CA LYS A 89 -0.41 -7.29 -25.77
C LYS A 89 -0.04 -8.19 -26.94
N TYR A 90 -0.96 -9.02 -27.44
CA TYR A 90 -0.63 -10.13 -28.33
C TYR A 90 -1.34 -10.11 -29.69
N ASP A 91 -2.25 -9.17 -29.98
CA ASP A 91 -2.92 -9.16 -31.29
C ASP A 91 -1.95 -8.91 -32.46
N ASP A 92 -0.89 -8.13 -32.24
CA ASP A 92 0.18 -7.87 -33.21
C ASP A 92 1.48 -8.64 -32.92
N SER A 93 1.44 -9.67 -32.07
CA SER A 93 2.62 -10.44 -31.65
C SER A 93 2.76 -11.75 -32.43
N ASP A 94 3.96 -12.00 -32.97
CA ASP A 94 4.32 -13.28 -33.59
C ASP A 94 4.43 -14.44 -32.57
N GLU A 95 4.62 -14.14 -31.29
CA GLU A 95 4.74 -15.11 -30.20
C GLU A 95 3.55 -15.00 -29.22
N LYS A 96 2.36 -15.35 -29.73
CA LYS A 96 1.11 -15.32 -28.98
C LYS A 96 0.86 -16.65 -28.26
N PRO A 97 0.91 -16.71 -26.91
CA PRO A 97 0.42 -17.88 -26.18
C PRO A 97 -1.07 -18.04 -26.45
N THR A 98 -1.62 -19.25 -26.28
CA THR A 98 -3.07 -19.41 -26.37
C THR A 98 -3.76 -18.61 -25.26
N PHE A 99 -5.00 -18.17 -25.48
CA PHE A 99 -5.76 -17.45 -24.46
C PHE A 99 -5.93 -18.28 -23.18
N GLU A 100 -6.07 -19.61 -23.31
CA GLU A 100 -6.17 -20.53 -22.17
C GLU A 100 -4.88 -20.57 -21.34
N GLU A 101 -3.71 -20.62 -21.99
CA GLU A 101 -2.41 -20.56 -21.30
C GLU A 101 -2.24 -19.23 -20.56
N TYR A 102 -2.58 -18.11 -21.21
CA TYR A 102 -2.53 -16.79 -20.61
C TYR A 102 -3.44 -16.69 -19.36
N MET A 103 -4.69 -17.16 -19.47
CA MET A 103 -5.63 -17.15 -18.35
C MET A 103 -5.18 -18.08 -17.22
N LYS A 104 -4.55 -19.22 -17.52
CA LYS A 104 -3.98 -20.12 -16.50
C LYS A 104 -2.88 -19.43 -15.70
N HIS A 105 -2.06 -18.60 -16.34
CA HIS A 105 -1.02 -17.81 -15.66
C HIS A 105 -1.61 -16.71 -14.77
N LEU A 106 -2.73 -16.11 -15.16
CA LEU A 106 -3.38 -15.04 -14.39
C LEU A 106 -4.40 -15.55 -13.35
N ASN A 107 -4.76 -16.83 -13.34
CA ASN A 107 -5.78 -17.33 -12.42
C ASN A 107 -5.41 -17.05 -10.96
N GLY A 108 -6.29 -16.33 -10.24
CA GLY A 108 -6.05 -15.88 -8.88
C GLY A 108 -5.40 -14.49 -8.74
N TYR A 109 -5.02 -13.84 -9.84
CA TYR A 109 -4.49 -12.48 -9.87
C TYR A 109 -5.57 -11.46 -9.47
N TYR A 110 -5.23 -10.54 -8.57
CA TYR A 110 -6.10 -9.44 -8.15
C TYR A 110 -5.88 -8.21 -9.04
N VAL A 111 -6.93 -7.70 -9.67
CA VAL A 111 -6.87 -6.56 -10.59
C VAL A 111 -7.10 -5.27 -9.80
N ILE A 112 -6.02 -4.66 -9.31
CA ILE A 112 -6.06 -3.46 -8.44
C ILE A 112 -6.68 -2.25 -9.17
N GLU A 113 -6.46 -2.12 -10.47
CA GLU A 113 -7.05 -1.09 -11.33
C GLU A 113 -8.59 -1.06 -11.25
N LEU A 114 -9.23 -2.21 -10.97
CA LEU A 114 -10.68 -2.36 -10.83
C LEU A 114 -11.17 -2.28 -9.36
N ALA A 115 -10.26 -1.88 -8.47
CA ALA A 115 -10.46 -1.31 -7.14
C ALA A 115 -11.85 -0.73 -6.85
N LYS A 116 -12.67 -1.31 -5.95
CA LYS A 116 -13.91 -0.63 -5.51
C LYS A 116 -13.66 0.38 -4.40
N GLU A 117 -12.66 0.15 -3.55
CA GLU A 117 -12.28 1.06 -2.47
C GLU A 117 -11.07 1.91 -2.88
N LEU A 118 -11.35 3.07 -3.49
CA LEU A 118 -10.32 3.92 -4.10
C LEU A 118 -9.42 4.64 -3.10
N ASP A 119 -9.84 4.79 -1.84
CA ASP A 119 -9.00 5.39 -0.79
C ASP A 119 -7.82 4.48 -0.43
N GLY A 120 -7.92 3.16 -0.66
CA GLY A 120 -6.82 2.22 -0.48
C GLY A 120 -5.91 2.06 -1.71
N VAL A 121 -6.18 2.80 -2.80
CA VAL A 121 -5.40 2.82 -4.04
C VAL A 121 -4.90 4.24 -4.29
N PRO A 122 -3.65 4.56 -3.93
CA PRO A 122 -3.12 5.90 -4.04
C PRO A 122 -2.83 6.28 -5.50
N LYS A 123 -2.64 7.59 -5.74
CA LYS A 123 -2.15 8.09 -7.04
C LYS A 123 -0.64 8.26 -7.07
N TYR A 124 -0.04 8.49 -5.92
CA TYR A 124 1.40 8.51 -5.72
C TYR A 124 1.88 7.08 -5.50
N ILE A 125 2.21 6.39 -6.59
CA ILE A 125 2.63 4.97 -6.59
C ILE A 125 4.10 4.84 -6.99
N SER A 126 4.72 3.72 -6.61
CA SER A 126 6.04 3.34 -7.10
C SER A 126 5.89 2.50 -8.37
N PRO A 127 6.66 2.74 -9.45
CA PRO A 127 6.59 1.92 -10.65
C PRO A 127 7.15 0.49 -10.46
N MET A 128 7.79 0.23 -9.32
CA MET A 128 8.39 -1.08 -8.99
C MET A 128 7.54 -1.92 -8.04
N GLU A 129 6.44 -1.37 -7.53
CA GLU A 129 5.57 -2.01 -6.53
C GLU A 129 4.14 -2.11 -7.04
N ASP A 130 3.28 -2.81 -6.31
CA ASP A 130 1.85 -2.90 -6.63
C ASP A 130 1.15 -1.54 -6.50
N GLU A 131 0.10 -1.33 -7.30
CA GLU A 131 -0.63 -0.05 -7.38
C GLU A 131 -1.31 0.39 -6.08
N ASN A 132 -1.44 -0.49 -5.09
CA ASN A 132 -1.97 -0.15 -3.77
C ASN A 132 -0.89 0.30 -2.76
N VAL A 133 0.38 0.34 -3.19
CA VAL A 133 1.53 0.84 -2.41
C VAL A 133 1.67 2.35 -2.60
N PHE A 134 1.75 3.08 -1.49
CA PHE A 134 1.97 4.51 -1.52
C PHE A 134 3.47 4.81 -1.62
N ARG A 135 3.88 5.66 -2.57
CA ARG A 135 5.25 6.16 -2.68
C ARG A 135 5.53 7.21 -1.61
N GLY A 136 6.03 6.78 -0.46
CA GLY A 136 6.30 7.65 0.69
C GLY A 136 7.44 8.65 0.47
N GLU A 137 8.29 8.45 -0.53
CA GLU A 137 9.42 9.35 -0.84
C GLU A 137 9.00 10.80 -1.06
N PHE A 138 7.78 11.04 -1.58
CA PHE A 138 7.20 12.37 -1.79
C PHE A 138 7.02 13.19 -0.49
N LEU A 139 7.06 12.55 0.69
CA LEU A 139 7.00 13.26 1.96
C LEU A 139 8.27 14.08 2.26
N ARG A 140 9.40 13.78 1.63
CA ARG A 140 10.62 14.59 1.79
C ARG A 140 10.39 16.03 1.38
N ASP A 141 9.60 16.24 0.33
CA ASP A 141 9.26 17.57 -0.18
C ASP A 141 8.14 18.22 0.64
N CYS A 142 7.61 17.54 1.67
CA CYS A 142 6.55 18.03 2.54
C CYS A 142 7.05 18.44 3.95
N ILE A 143 8.36 18.35 4.24
CA ILE A 143 8.92 18.65 5.58
C ILE A 143 8.53 20.05 6.06
N ASP A 144 8.62 21.06 5.20
CA ASP A 144 8.27 22.45 5.56
C ASP A 144 6.76 22.62 5.84
N LEU A 145 5.93 21.72 5.31
CA LEU A 145 4.48 21.75 5.45
C LEU A 145 4.02 21.07 6.74
N ILE A 146 4.50 19.84 6.99
CA ILE A 146 4.00 18.98 8.08
C ILE A 146 4.98 18.78 9.23
N GLY A 147 6.22 19.27 9.08
CA GLY A 147 7.28 19.10 10.06
C GLY A 147 8.05 17.79 9.93
N GLU A 148 9.31 17.83 10.34
CA GLU A 148 10.24 16.70 10.26
C GLU A 148 9.77 15.47 11.04
N ASP A 149 9.16 15.66 12.22
CA ASP A 149 8.69 14.55 13.05
C ASP A 149 7.65 13.67 12.32
N LEU A 150 6.66 14.29 11.66
CA LEU A 150 5.64 13.54 10.91
C LEU A 150 6.25 12.86 9.69
N VAL A 151 7.15 13.52 8.96
CA VAL A 151 7.84 12.90 7.81
C VAL A 151 8.67 11.69 8.24
N ASN A 152 9.43 11.81 9.33
CA ASN A 152 10.27 10.72 9.84
C ASN A 152 9.45 9.54 10.34
N GLU A 153 8.29 9.79 10.95
CA GLU A 153 7.39 8.73 11.40
C GLU A 153 6.94 7.82 10.24
N ALA A 154 6.86 8.32 9.00
CA ALA A 154 6.48 7.51 7.83
C ALA A 154 7.39 6.29 7.56
N TRP A 155 8.62 6.30 8.10
CA TRP A 155 9.60 5.22 7.94
C TRP A 155 9.38 4.03 8.88
N GLU A 156 8.44 4.14 9.82
CA GLU A 156 8.16 3.08 10.79
C GLU A 156 6.97 2.20 10.37
N SER A 157 7.10 0.90 10.63
CA SER A 157 5.98 -0.05 10.48
C SER A 157 4.92 0.19 11.56
N LYS A 158 3.64 0.21 11.14
CA LYS A 158 2.51 0.55 12.02
C LYS A 158 1.48 -0.57 12.07
N THR A 159 0.90 -0.75 13.24
CA THR A 159 -0.38 -1.45 13.41
C THR A 159 -1.52 -0.62 12.81
N ALA A 160 -2.70 -1.23 12.64
CA ALA A 160 -3.88 -0.52 12.11
C ALA A 160 -4.23 0.73 12.92
N ASP A 161 -4.24 0.63 14.26
CA ASP A 161 -4.53 1.76 15.15
C ASP A 161 -3.48 2.88 15.04
N GLU A 162 -2.19 2.53 14.95
CA GLU A 162 -1.11 3.50 14.78
C GLU A 162 -1.16 4.18 13.39
N ALA A 163 -1.48 3.43 12.34
CA ALA A 163 -1.68 3.98 11.00
C ALA A 163 -2.89 4.93 10.97
N LEU A 164 -3.98 4.58 11.66
CA LEU A 164 -5.17 5.43 11.79
C LEU A 164 -4.85 6.72 12.54
N ASP A 165 -4.15 6.64 13.67
CA ASP A 165 -3.71 7.82 14.43
C ASP A 165 -2.83 8.73 13.57
N TYR A 166 -1.80 8.17 12.93
CA TYR A 166 -0.88 8.91 12.08
C TYR A 166 -1.60 9.58 10.91
N GLY A 167 -2.47 8.85 10.21
CA GLY A 167 -3.28 9.40 9.12
C GLY A 167 -4.19 10.55 9.57
N ASN A 168 -4.81 10.45 10.76
CA ASN A 168 -5.64 11.52 11.31
C ASN A 168 -4.82 12.77 11.68
N ARG A 169 -3.60 12.60 12.21
CA ARG A 169 -2.70 13.73 12.50
C ARG A 169 -2.27 14.44 11.23
N LEU A 170 -1.88 13.70 10.19
CA LEU A 170 -1.57 14.26 8.87
C LEU A 170 -2.77 15.01 8.28
N MET A 171 -3.96 14.42 8.33
CA MET A 171 -5.20 15.05 7.86
C MET A 171 -5.45 16.38 8.58
N ALA A 172 -5.33 16.42 9.90
CA ALA A 172 -5.58 17.62 10.69
C ALA A 172 -4.62 18.78 10.34
N VAL A 173 -3.33 18.48 10.13
CA VAL A 173 -2.34 19.48 9.70
C VAL A 173 -2.66 19.99 8.30
N ALA A 174 -2.91 19.08 7.35
CA ALA A 174 -3.24 19.46 5.98
C ALA A 174 -4.51 20.30 5.90
N GLU A 175 -5.57 19.95 6.63
CA GLU A 175 -6.82 20.73 6.69
C GLU A 175 -6.60 22.15 7.23
N ALA A 176 -5.80 22.30 8.29
CA ALA A 176 -5.51 23.60 8.87
C ALA A 176 -4.79 24.53 7.88
N ILE A 177 -3.83 23.98 7.13
CA ILE A 177 -3.06 24.74 6.14
C ILE A 177 -3.92 25.01 4.89
N ALA A 178 -4.62 24.00 4.37
CA ALA A 178 -5.52 24.16 3.23
C ALA A 178 -6.53 25.30 3.48
N LYS A 179 -7.14 25.33 4.68
CA LYS A 179 -8.06 26.41 5.07
C LYS A 179 -7.42 27.80 5.09
N LYS A 180 -6.18 27.90 5.55
CA LYS A 180 -5.45 29.18 5.58
C LYS A 180 -5.16 29.70 4.16
N HIS A 181 -5.00 28.80 3.20
CA HIS A 181 -4.63 29.11 1.82
C HIS A 181 -5.81 29.04 0.83
N ASN A 182 -7.04 28.76 1.30
CA ASN A 182 -8.25 28.53 0.49
C ASN A 182 -8.12 27.36 -0.51
N MET A 183 -7.47 26.27 -0.07
CA MET A 183 -7.16 25.08 -0.85
C MET A 183 -7.90 23.83 -0.33
N GLU A 184 -9.03 23.99 0.37
CA GLU A 184 -9.78 22.86 0.95
C GLU A 184 -10.30 21.87 -0.11
N TYR A 185 -10.45 22.31 -1.38
CA TYR A 185 -10.87 21.44 -2.48
C TYR A 185 -9.90 20.28 -2.71
N LEU A 186 -8.62 20.44 -2.38
CA LEU A 186 -7.60 19.39 -2.51
C LEU A 186 -7.92 18.17 -1.66
N LYS A 187 -8.66 18.34 -0.57
CA LYS A 187 -9.08 17.23 0.27
C LYS A 187 -9.95 16.25 -0.50
N ASP A 188 -10.79 16.69 -1.41
CA ASP A 188 -11.70 15.82 -2.17
C ASP A 188 -11.18 15.48 -3.57
N GLN A 189 -10.15 16.19 -4.02
CA GLN A 189 -9.46 15.92 -5.26
C GLN A 189 -8.71 14.58 -5.19
N ARG A 190 -8.83 13.78 -6.26
CA ARG A 190 -8.15 12.47 -6.38
C ARG A 190 -6.89 12.55 -7.22
N MET A 191 -6.96 13.28 -8.33
CA MET A 191 -5.84 13.42 -9.26
C MET A 191 -4.90 14.51 -8.76
N PRO A 192 -3.58 14.33 -8.85
CA PRO A 192 -2.63 15.41 -8.56
C PRO A 192 -3.03 16.71 -9.28
N PRO A 193 -2.84 17.89 -8.66
CA PRO A 193 -3.05 19.18 -9.33
C PRO A 193 -2.30 19.21 -10.67
N GLU A 194 -2.95 19.72 -11.71
CA GLU A 194 -2.30 19.95 -13.00
C GLU A 194 -1.31 21.10 -12.84
N GLU A 195 -0.03 20.84 -13.11
CA GLU A 195 0.93 21.92 -13.35
C GLU A 195 0.67 22.42 -14.78
N ASP A 196 0.56 23.74 -14.99
CA ASP A 196 0.25 24.36 -16.29
C ASP A 196 0.99 23.65 -17.46
N GLY A 197 0.27 22.79 -18.18
CA GLY A 197 0.75 22.10 -19.38
C GLY A 197 1.53 20.79 -19.21
N LYS A 198 1.57 20.18 -18.01
CA LYS A 198 2.15 18.83 -17.81
C LYS A 198 1.09 17.80 -17.46
N GLU A 199 1.12 16.66 -18.15
CA GLU A 199 0.23 15.54 -17.86
C GLU A 199 0.55 14.93 -16.47
N PRO A 200 -0.45 14.58 -15.63
CA PRO A 200 -0.26 13.99 -14.30
C PRO A 200 0.65 12.74 -14.25
N SER A 201 0.83 12.06 -15.40
CA SER A 201 1.71 10.91 -15.58
C SER A 201 3.20 11.23 -15.50
N GLU A 202 3.60 12.49 -15.71
CA GLU A 202 5.01 12.91 -15.58
C GLU A 202 5.41 13.08 -14.10
N LEU A 203 4.45 13.48 -13.24
CA LEU A 203 4.61 13.63 -11.79
C LEU A 203 4.70 12.31 -11.02
N THR A 204 4.10 11.25 -11.54
CA THR A 204 3.90 9.99 -10.82
C THR A 204 4.90 8.89 -11.13
N ALA A 205 5.60 8.92 -12.28
CA ALA A 205 6.34 7.75 -12.75
C ALA A 205 7.85 7.74 -12.49
N LEU A 206 8.52 8.87 -12.26
CA LEU A 206 10.00 8.91 -12.40
C LEU A 206 10.70 10.01 -11.58
N TYR A 207 10.29 10.28 -10.35
CA TYR A 207 11.05 11.22 -9.52
C TYR A 207 12.24 10.55 -8.82
N VAL A 208 13.38 10.64 -9.50
CA VAL A 208 14.72 10.52 -8.94
C VAL A 208 15.40 11.89 -9.12
N GLY A 209 15.06 12.89 -8.30
CA GLY A 209 15.63 14.24 -8.40
C GLY A 209 15.02 15.27 -7.43
N ASP A 210 15.54 16.51 -7.48
CA ASP A 210 15.13 17.67 -6.66
C ASP A 210 13.77 18.24 -7.11
N ALA A 211 12.66 17.55 -6.81
CA ALA A 211 11.34 18.13 -6.96
C ALA A 211 11.11 19.17 -5.86
N ASN A 212 10.72 20.40 -6.22
CA ASN A 212 10.19 21.37 -5.27
C ASN A 212 8.69 21.48 -5.48
N PHE A 213 7.94 20.61 -4.82
CA PHE A 213 6.48 20.68 -4.85
C PHE A 213 6.00 22.04 -4.35
N SER A 214 5.05 22.61 -5.08
CA SER A 214 4.25 23.74 -4.61
C SER A 214 3.47 23.35 -3.36
N THR A 215 3.01 24.34 -2.59
CA THR A 215 2.15 24.07 -1.42
C THR A 215 0.89 23.30 -1.80
N GLU A 216 0.37 23.51 -3.01
CA GLU A 216 -0.80 22.79 -3.52
C GLU A 216 -0.50 21.30 -3.72
N GLU A 217 0.62 20.97 -4.35
CA GLU A 217 1.05 19.58 -4.55
C GLU A 217 1.40 18.89 -3.22
N GLN A 218 2.14 19.57 -2.33
CA GLN A 218 2.46 19.06 -0.99
C GLN A 218 1.18 18.73 -0.21
N LEU A 219 0.19 19.62 -0.22
CA LEU A 219 -1.10 19.38 0.43
C LEU A 219 -1.82 18.17 -0.18
N HIS A 220 -1.84 18.04 -1.51
CA HIS A 220 -2.47 16.91 -2.17
C HIS A 220 -1.77 15.57 -1.83
N VAL A 221 -0.43 15.54 -1.78
CA VAL A 221 0.35 14.38 -1.31
C VAL A 221 -0.06 13.99 0.11
N VAL A 222 -0.08 14.95 1.02
CA VAL A 222 -0.41 14.70 2.43
C VAL A 222 -1.87 14.25 2.59
N PHE A 223 -2.82 14.86 1.89
CA PHE A 223 -4.22 14.39 1.88
C PHE A 223 -4.35 12.98 1.33
N SER A 224 -3.64 12.66 0.24
CA SER A 224 -3.66 11.34 -0.38
C SER A 224 -3.12 10.28 0.58
N LEU A 225 -1.97 10.53 1.22
CA LEU A 225 -1.40 9.63 2.21
C LEU A 225 -2.32 9.48 3.44
N ALA A 226 -2.86 10.58 3.95
CA ALA A 226 -3.72 10.57 5.12
C ALA A 226 -4.97 9.70 4.86
N LYS A 227 -5.62 9.84 3.70
CA LYS A 227 -6.76 8.98 3.31
C LYS A 227 -6.37 7.52 3.23
N TRP A 228 -5.23 7.22 2.60
CA TRP A 228 -4.72 5.86 2.45
C TRP A 228 -4.44 5.21 3.82
N LEU A 229 -3.76 5.91 4.72
CA LEU A 229 -3.50 5.45 6.09
C LEU A 229 -4.79 5.26 6.90
N ILE A 230 -5.72 6.22 6.81
CA ILE A 230 -7.02 6.13 7.51
C ILE A 230 -7.83 4.95 6.96
N PHE A 231 -7.79 4.69 5.65
CA PHE A 231 -8.48 3.56 5.04
C PHE A 231 -7.94 2.24 5.58
N TYR A 232 -6.62 2.01 5.51
CA TYR A 232 -6.04 0.76 6.01
C TYR A 232 -6.13 0.64 7.53
N GLY A 233 -6.01 1.75 8.26
CA GLY A 233 -6.17 1.75 9.72
C GLY A 233 -7.60 1.42 10.18
N LYS A 234 -8.63 1.82 9.43
CA LYS A 234 -10.03 1.45 9.72
C LYS A 234 -10.41 0.03 9.32
N ASN A 235 -9.68 -0.53 8.36
CA ASN A 235 -10.01 -1.83 7.76
C ASN A 235 -9.01 -2.94 8.12
N GLY A 236 -8.02 -2.64 8.97
CA GLY A 236 -6.98 -3.55 9.43
C GLY A 236 -7.33 -4.36 10.67
#